data_AF-A0A4U0XK32-F1
#
_entry.id   AF-A0A4U0XK32-F1
#
_cell.length_a   1.000
_cell.length_b   1.000
_cell.length_c   1.000
_cell.angle_alpha   90.00
_cell.angle_beta   90.00
_cell.angle_gamma   90.00
#
_symmetry.space_group_name_H-M   'P 1'
#
loop_
_entity.id
_entity.type
_entity.pdbx_description
1 polymer ?
#
loop_
_entity_poly.entity_id
_entity_poly.type
_entity_poly.pdbx_seq_one_letter_code
_entity_poly.pdbx_strand_id
1 'polypeptide(L)'
;MGLPRLILALLAALTSTTLAKSTRSNSVLLSQVKTLTLRADQETSHRRVSPLPQLACVGGNAKGLYGVDIMRCKNAGSDYDTEDIQWTCSASLPDEFKLGSTDVICEGYDGPDDPYVLKGSCGVEYRLVLTEAGEKNYGRNAFERAYRQPSGQNAAGALFNLLFWGVFAGESALVGPKAT
;
A
#
# COMPACT_ATOMS: atom_id res chain seq x y z
N MET A 1 68.33 -42.75 3.98
CA MET A 1 67.05 -42.77 3.22
C MET A 1 65.96 -42.17 4.11
N GLY A 2 65.71 -40.86 4.04
CA GLY A 2 64.77 -40.21 4.98
C GLY A 2 64.28 -38.82 4.57
N LEU A 3 64.99 -38.16 3.65
CA LEU A 3 64.63 -36.84 3.15
C LEU A 3 63.35 -36.73 2.29
N PRO A 4 62.89 -37.76 1.53
CA PRO A 4 61.72 -37.57 0.66
C PRO A 4 60.38 -37.64 1.39
N ARG A 5 60.34 -38.14 2.64
CA ARG A 5 59.11 -38.20 3.44
C ARG A 5 58.79 -36.90 4.17
N LEU A 6 59.79 -36.09 4.51
CA LEU A 6 59.57 -34.78 5.15
C LEU A 6 59.01 -33.73 4.16
N ILE A 7 59.40 -33.81 2.89
CA ILE A 7 58.98 -32.84 1.86
C ILE A 7 57.48 -33.03 1.53
N LEU A 8 56.99 -34.27 1.54
CA LEU A 8 55.57 -34.55 1.26
C LEU A 8 54.64 -34.07 2.39
N ALA A 9 55.12 -34.02 3.63
CA ALA A 9 54.34 -33.52 4.77
C ALA A 9 54.23 -31.99 4.80
N LEU A 10 55.21 -31.26 4.25
CA LEU A 10 55.17 -29.79 4.20
C LEU A 10 54.25 -29.25 3.08
N LEU A 11 54.03 -29.98 1.99
CA LEU A 11 53.10 -29.53 0.92
C LEU A 11 51.62 -29.69 1.29
N ALA A 12 51.27 -30.49 2.31
CA ALA A 12 49.88 -30.65 2.74
C ALA A 12 49.37 -29.47 3.59
N ALA A 13 50.28 -28.62 4.11
CA ALA A 13 49.94 -27.49 4.99
C ALA A 13 49.59 -26.18 4.23
N LEU A 14 49.62 -26.17 2.90
CA LEU A 14 49.29 -25.00 2.08
C LEU A 14 47.85 -24.96 1.55
N THR A 15 46.97 -25.86 1.99
CA THR A 15 45.55 -25.75 1.67
C THR A 15 44.88 -24.75 2.61
N SER A 16 45.19 -23.47 2.40
CA SER A 16 44.44 -22.35 2.93
C SER A 16 42.97 -22.54 2.57
N THR A 17 42.15 -22.96 3.53
CA THR A 17 40.70 -22.97 3.40
C THR A 17 40.24 -21.52 3.28
N THR A 18 40.14 -21.02 2.05
CA THR A 18 39.43 -19.78 1.76
C THR A 18 37.95 -20.06 2.01
N LEU A 19 37.50 -19.78 3.23
CA LEU A 19 36.07 -19.66 3.50
C LEU A 19 35.59 -18.38 2.82
N ALA A 20 35.36 -18.45 1.52
CA ALA A 20 34.64 -17.43 0.77
C ALA A 20 33.20 -17.44 1.26
N LYS A 21 32.95 -16.76 2.38
CA LYS A 21 31.59 -16.41 2.80
C LYS A 21 31.08 -15.42 1.78
N SER A 22 30.51 -15.92 0.68
CA SER A 22 29.68 -15.15 -0.21
C SER A 22 28.43 -14.77 0.57
N THR A 23 28.52 -13.70 1.36
CA THR A 23 27.33 -12.99 1.79
C THR A 23 26.75 -12.39 0.53
N ARG A 24 25.88 -13.13 -0.17
CA ARG A 24 24.96 -12.48 -1.10
C ARG A 24 24.22 -11.44 -0.26
N SER A 25 24.61 -10.17 -0.37
CA SER A 25 23.90 -9.11 0.32
C SER A 25 22.47 -9.13 -0.17
N ASN A 26 21.52 -9.21 0.75
CA ASN A 26 20.10 -9.11 0.44
C ASN A 26 19.68 -7.64 0.26
N SER A 27 20.64 -6.73 0.07
CA SER A 27 20.40 -5.32 -0.24
C SER A 27 20.57 -4.99 -1.73
N VAL A 28 19.88 -3.96 -2.19
CA VAL A 28 20.00 -3.37 -3.52
C VAL A 28 19.79 -1.85 -3.43
N LEU A 29 20.56 -1.06 -4.19
CA LEU A 29 20.36 0.38 -4.27
C LEU A 29 19.01 0.67 -4.96
N LEU A 30 18.13 1.44 -4.33
CA LEU A 30 16.77 1.67 -4.83
C LEU A 30 16.74 2.24 -6.25
N SER A 31 17.62 3.20 -6.53
CA SER A 31 17.78 3.84 -7.85
C SER A 31 18.18 2.87 -8.97
N GLN A 32 18.78 1.71 -8.65
CA GLN A 32 19.15 0.68 -9.63
C GLN A 32 18.04 -0.34 -9.89
N VAL A 33 16.95 -0.32 -9.12
CA VAL A 33 15.80 -1.19 -9.34
C VAL A 33 15.05 -0.70 -10.56
N LYS A 34 15.09 -1.49 -11.64
CA LYS A 34 14.47 -1.11 -12.92
C LYS A 34 12.97 -1.33 -12.95
N THR A 35 12.50 -2.41 -12.35
CA THR A 35 11.11 -2.84 -12.43
C THR A 35 10.75 -3.68 -11.23
N LEU A 36 9.54 -3.46 -10.71
CA LEU A 36 8.90 -4.26 -9.68
C LEU A 36 7.70 -4.99 -10.30
N THR A 37 7.50 -6.24 -9.93
CA THR A 37 6.30 -7.02 -10.28
C THR A 37 5.71 -7.53 -8.98
N LEU A 38 4.55 -7.00 -8.63
CA LEU A 38 3.87 -7.21 -7.36
C LEU A 38 2.62 -8.06 -7.58
N ARG A 39 2.26 -8.86 -6.58
CA ARG A 39 1.15 -9.82 -6.66
C ARG A 39 0.22 -9.72 -5.45
N ALA A 40 -1.08 -9.90 -5.65
CA ALA A 40 -2.09 -9.75 -4.59
C ALA A 40 -1.96 -10.77 -3.46
N ASP A 41 -1.48 -11.98 -3.78
CA ASP A 41 -1.40 -13.14 -2.90
C ASP A 41 -0.01 -13.31 -2.27
N GLN A 42 0.83 -12.29 -2.34
CA GLN A 42 2.21 -12.33 -1.85
C GLN A 42 2.47 -11.24 -0.82
N GLU A 43 3.31 -11.58 0.16
CA GLU A 43 3.81 -10.62 1.14
C GLU A 43 5.21 -10.14 0.77
N THR A 44 5.59 -8.99 1.31
CA THR A 44 6.94 -8.44 1.20
C THR A 44 7.91 -9.25 2.05
N SER A 45 9.15 -9.38 1.58
CA SER A 45 10.24 -9.79 2.48
C SER A 45 10.41 -8.73 3.55
N HIS A 46 10.72 -9.15 4.77
CA HIS A 46 10.94 -8.23 5.87
C HIS A 46 12.19 -8.59 6.66
N ARG A 47 12.75 -7.61 7.38
CA ARG A 47 13.85 -7.86 8.33
C ARG A 47 13.57 -7.30 9.71
N ARG A 48 13.12 -6.05 9.80
CA ARG A 48 12.91 -5.33 11.07
C ARG A 48 11.44 -5.10 11.38
N VAL A 49 10.61 -4.96 10.36
CA VAL A 49 9.16 -4.77 10.47
C VAL A 49 8.42 -6.07 10.15
N SER A 50 7.13 -6.15 10.45
CA SER A 50 6.31 -7.27 9.98
C SER A 50 6.15 -7.23 8.47
N PRO A 51 6.03 -8.39 7.80
CA PRO A 51 5.73 -8.42 6.37
C PRO A 51 4.39 -7.74 6.08
N LEU A 52 4.30 -7.12 4.91
CA LEU A 52 3.12 -6.40 4.42
C LEU A 52 2.66 -7.04 3.10
N PRO A 53 1.38 -6.90 2.70
CA PRO A 53 0.94 -7.29 1.37
C PRO A 53 1.72 -6.54 0.29
N GLN A 54 2.11 -7.22 -0.80
CA GLN A 54 2.77 -6.55 -1.93
C GLN A 54 1.83 -5.60 -2.68
N LEU A 55 0.52 -5.85 -2.66
CA LEU A 55 -0.50 -4.99 -3.22
C LEU A 55 -1.57 -4.68 -2.18
N ALA A 56 -1.79 -3.39 -1.91
CA ALA A 56 -2.77 -2.92 -0.96
C ALA A 56 -3.71 -1.88 -1.58
N CYS A 57 -5.01 -2.20 -1.69
CA CYS A 57 -6.01 -1.24 -2.13
C CYS A 57 -6.41 -0.32 -0.96
N VAL A 58 -5.86 0.89 -0.92
CA VAL A 58 -6.04 1.80 0.22
C VAL A 58 -7.26 2.72 0.06
N GLY A 59 -7.70 3.00 -1.17
CA GLY A 59 -8.83 3.93 -1.39
C GLY A 59 -9.40 3.95 -2.81
N GLY A 60 -10.19 5.00 -3.07
CA GLY A 60 -10.92 5.21 -4.33
C GLY A 60 -12.36 4.69 -4.28
N ASN A 61 -13.21 5.21 -5.17
CA ASN A 61 -14.64 4.89 -5.19
C ASN A 61 -14.94 3.46 -5.68
N ALA A 62 -13.94 2.76 -6.24
CA ALA A 62 -14.05 1.35 -6.62
C ALA A 62 -13.42 0.38 -5.59
N LYS A 63 -12.95 0.87 -4.44
CA LYS A 63 -12.34 0.00 -3.42
C LYS A 63 -13.30 -1.12 -3.01
N GLY A 64 -12.80 -2.35 -3.04
CA GLY A 64 -13.57 -3.56 -2.69
C GLY A 64 -14.48 -4.10 -3.79
N LEU A 65 -14.55 -3.46 -4.95
CA LEU A 65 -15.31 -3.96 -6.11
C LEU A 65 -14.46 -4.87 -7.02
N TYR A 66 -13.15 -4.63 -7.08
CA TYR A 66 -12.21 -5.44 -7.86
C TYR A 66 -10.82 -5.42 -7.19
N GLY A 67 -10.10 -6.54 -7.29
CA GLY A 67 -8.73 -6.70 -6.78
C GLY A 67 -7.73 -6.78 -7.93
N VAL A 68 -6.61 -6.05 -7.82
CA VAL A 68 -5.55 -6.12 -8.84
C VAL A 68 -4.68 -7.33 -8.56
N ASP A 69 -4.66 -8.33 -9.45
CA ASP A 69 -3.87 -9.54 -9.25
C ASP A 69 -2.36 -9.33 -9.40
N ILE A 70 -1.97 -8.57 -10.43
CA ILE A 70 -0.57 -8.31 -10.77
C ILE A 70 -0.42 -6.84 -11.16
N MET A 71 0.56 -6.16 -10.56
CA MET A 71 0.96 -4.82 -10.92
C MET A 71 2.44 -4.79 -11.29
N ARG A 72 2.77 -4.01 -12.31
CA ARG A 72 4.15 -3.75 -12.72
C ARG A 72 4.46 -2.28 -12.62
N CYS A 73 5.44 -1.94 -11.79
CA CYS A 73 5.95 -0.59 -11.63
C CYS A 73 7.34 -0.49 -12.27
N LYS A 74 7.55 0.55 -13.08
CA LYS A 74 8.84 0.85 -13.71
C LYS A 74 9.42 2.10 -13.08
N ASN A 75 10.72 2.07 -12.83
CA ASN A 75 11.46 3.24 -12.40
C ASN A 75 11.50 4.25 -13.55
N ALA A 76 10.99 5.45 -13.31
CA ALA A 76 10.86 6.54 -14.27
C ALA A 76 11.95 7.61 -14.13
N GLY A 77 12.95 7.36 -13.29
CA GLY A 77 13.98 8.32 -12.90
C GLY A 77 13.77 8.81 -11.48
N SER A 78 14.41 9.93 -11.16
CA SER A 78 14.27 10.58 -9.88
C SER A 78 13.95 12.06 -10.07
N ASP A 79 13.25 12.67 -9.11
CA ASP A 79 12.79 14.06 -9.24
C ASP A 79 13.86 15.04 -8.76
N TYR A 80 13.99 15.25 -7.45
CA TYR A 80 14.89 16.26 -6.88
C TYR A 80 16.29 15.74 -6.54
N ASP A 81 16.41 14.50 -6.07
CA ASP A 81 17.67 13.86 -5.72
C ASP A 81 17.73 12.42 -6.26
N THR A 82 18.80 11.68 -5.99
CA THR A 82 18.98 10.31 -6.51
C THR A 82 18.20 9.24 -5.75
N GLU A 83 17.53 9.62 -4.66
CA GLU A 83 16.81 8.73 -3.73
C GLU A 83 15.28 8.89 -3.87
N ASP A 84 14.81 10.04 -4.36
CA ASP A 84 13.41 10.34 -4.72
C ASP A 84 13.00 9.71 -6.06
N ILE A 85 12.89 8.38 -6.07
CA ILE A 85 12.58 7.60 -7.26
C ILE A 85 11.11 7.71 -7.63
N GLN A 86 10.87 8.11 -8.88
CA GLN A 86 9.54 8.19 -9.46
C GLN A 86 9.16 6.85 -10.11
N TRP A 87 7.96 6.36 -9.82
CA TRP A 87 7.48 5.06 -10.29
C TRP A 87 6.26 5.19 -11.20
N THR A 88 6.30 4.54 -12.35
CA THR A 88 5.14 4.38 -13.24
C THR A 88 4.56 2.98 -13.08
N CYS A 89 3.44 2.87 -12.39
CA CYS A 89 2.73 1.62 -12.14
C CYS A 89 1.63 1.34 -13.18
N SER A 90 1.49 0.08 -13.56
CA SER A 90 0.54 -0.39 -14.57
C SER A 90 -0.02 -1.77 -14.19
N ALA A 91 -1.32 -1.98 -14.45
CA ALA A 91 -2.01 -3.25 -14.24
C ALA A 91 -3.03 -3.47 -15.35
N SER A 92 -3.37 -4.73 -15.63
CA SER A 92 -4.48 -5.07 -16.52
C SER A 92 -5.77 -5.00 -15.71
N LEU A 93 -6.67 -4.12 -16.13
CA LEU A 93 -7.94 -3.84 -15.46
C LEU A 93 -9.09 -3.98 -16.46
N PRO A 94 -10.28 -4.45 -16.04
CA PRO A 94 -11.51 -4.31 -16.81
C PRO A 94 -11.82 -2.83 -17.11
N ASP A 95 -12.58 -2.58 -18.18
CA ASP A 95 -12.88 -1.22 -18.66
C ASP A 95 -13.63 -0.35 -17.64
N GLU A 96 -14.26 -0.97 -16.63
CA GLU A 96 -14.95 -0.30 -15.54
C GLU A 96 -14.01 0.34 -14.51
N PHE A 97 -12.73 -0.04 -14.51
CA PHE A 97 -11.77 0.34 -13.48
C PHE A 97 -10.52 0.98 -14.05
N LYS A 98 -9.93 1.89 -13.28
CA LYS A 98 -8.60 2.45 -13.52
C LYS A 98 -7.84 2.63 -12.22
N LEU A 99 -6.52 2.66 -12.31
CA LEU A 99 -5.67 3.03 -11.19
C LEU A 99 -5.81 4.53 -10.90
N GLY A 100 -5.90 4.87 -9.61
CA GLY A 100 -5.74 6.22 -9.10
C GLY A 100 -4.27 6.47 -8.74
N SER A 101 -4.00 7.04 -7.55
CA SER A 101 -2.63 7.14 -7.05
C SER A 101 -2.06 5.75 -6.76
N THR A 102 -0.74 5.64 -6.93
CA THR A 102 0.05 4.44 -6.64
C THR A 102 1.33 4.87 -5.92
N ASP A 103 1.58 4.30 -4.76
CA ASP A 103 2.68 4.65 -3.89
C ASP A 103 3.53 3.40 -3.64
N VAL A 104 4.78 3.42 -4.10
CA VAL A 104 5.74 2.31 -3.93
C VAL A 104 6.49 2.50 -2.62
N ILE A 105 6.49 1.48 -1.78
CA ILE A 105 7.09 1.53 -0.43
C ILE A 105 8.02 0.33 -0.27
N CYS A 106 9.29 0.57 0.04
CA CYS A 106 10.30 -0.46 0.26
C CYS A 106 10.91 -0.36 1.67
N GLU A 107 11.36 -1.46 2.26
CA GLU A 107 12.09 -1.45 3.53
C GLU A 107 13.56 -1.08 3.28
N GLY A 108 14.01 0.04 3.84
CA GLY A 108 15.43 0.39 3.86
C GLY A 108 16.25 -0.64 4.64
N TYR A 109 17.44 -0.97 4.15
CA TYR A 109 18.18 -2.16 4.56
C TYR A 109 18.74 -2.04 6.00
N ASP A 110 19.34 -0.90 6.32
CA ASP A 110 19.85 -0.58 7.65
C ASP A 110 18.94 0.36 8.45
N GLY A 111 18.09 1.15 7.79
CA GLY A 111 17.14 2.08 8.40
C GLY A 111 16.21 2.73 7.37
N PRO A 112 15.26 3.59 7.79
CA PRO A 112 14.28 4.21 6.90
C PRO A 112 14.89 5.15 5.85
N ASP A 113 16.00 5.80 6.17
CA ASP A 113 16.70 6.75 5.27
C ASP A 113 17.86 6.09 4.50
N ASP A 114 17.90 4.75 4.44
CA ASP A 114 18.95 4.03 3.72
C ASP A 114 18.63 3.96 2.23
N PRO A 115 19.50 4.46 1.33
CA PRO A 115 19.28 4.35 -0.11
C PRO A 115 19.30 2.89 -0.62
N TYR A 116 19.87 1.97 0.16
CA TYR A 116 19.74 0.54 -0.07
C TYR A 116 18.47 0.00 0.57
N VAL A 117 17.75 -0.83 -0.19
CA VAL A 117 16.53 -1.50 0.27
C VAL A 117 16.72 -3.01 0.33
N LEU A 118 15.95 -3.67 1.18
CA LEU A 118 15.89 -5.12 1.28
C LEU A 118 15.24 -5.70 0.02
N LYS A 119 15.90 -6.68 -0.62
CA LYS A 119 15.41 -7.35 -1.82
C LYS A 119 14.09 -8.07 -1.54
N GLY A 120 13.05 -7.69 -2.27
CA GLY A 120 11.70 -8.25 -2.13
C GLY A 120 10.82 -7.53 -1.11
N SER A 121 11.30 -6.43 -0.52
CA SER A 121 10.56 -5.69 0.51
C SER A 121 9.59 -4.66 -0.05
N CYS A 122 9.65 -4.38 -1.35
CA CYS A 122 8.81 -3.37 -1.97
C CYS A 122 7.36 -3.86 -2.14
N GLY A 123 6.41 -3.06 -1.66
CA GLY A 123 4.98 -3.19 -1.91
C GLY A 123 4.41 -1.92 -2.57
N VAL A 124 3.15 -1.99 -2.98
CA VAL A 124 2.43 -0.86 -3.58
C VAL A 124 1.08 -0.68 -2.91
N GLU A 125 0.89 0.53 -2.40
CA GLU A 125 -0.44 1.01 -2.05
C GLU A 125 -1.06 1.67 -3.28
N TYR A 126 -2.30 1.31 -3.59
CA TYR A 126 -2.99 1.86 -4.76
C TYR A 126 -4.43 2.24 -4.44
N ARG A 127 -4.92 3.23 -5.19
CA ARG A 127 -6.35 3.57 -5.22
C ARG A 127 -6.98 2.97 -6.47
N LEU A 128 -8.19 2.44 -6.34
CA LEU A 128 -8.97 1.96 -7.47
C LEU A 128 -10.16 2.87 -7.73
N VAL A 129 -10.29 3.32 -8.98
CA VAL A 129 -11.28 4.33 -9.38
C VAL A 129 -12.17 3.78 -10.49
N LEU A 130 -13.46 4.11 -10.44
CA LEU A 130 -14.40 3.81 -11.51
C LEU A 130 -14.11 4.67 -12.74
N THR A 131 -14.21 4.08 -13.92
CA THR A 131 -14.31 4.81 -15.19
C THR A 131 -15.75 5.24 -15.43
N GLU A 132 -16.03 5.96 -16.53
CA GLU A 132 -17.42 6.30 -16.89
C GLU A 132 -18.29 5.04 -17.09
N ALA A 133 -17.73 3.97 -17.65
CA ALA A 133 -18.41 2.68 -17.78
C ALA A 133 -18.67 2.06 -16.39
N GLY A 134 -17.67 2.13 -15.50
CA GLY A 134 -17.81 1.67 -14.12
C GLY A 134 -18.86 2.43 -13.34
N GLU A 135 -18.98 3.74 -13.51
CA GLU A 135 -20.02 4.55 -12.86
C GLU A 135 -21.43 4.17 -13.31
N LYS A 136 -21.63 3.84 -14.60
CA LYS A 136 -22.93 3.35 -15.10
C LYS A 136 -23.34 2.03 -14.45
N ASN A 137 -22.36 1.14 -14.20
CA ASN A 137 -22.60 -0.21 -13.66
C ASN A 137 -22.64 -0.24 -12.13
N TYR A 138 -21.78 0.53 -11.46
CA TYR A 138 -21.55 0.46 -10.01
C TYR A 138 -21.91 1.75 -9.25
N GLY A 139 -22.06 2.88 -9.94
CA GLY A 139 -22.28 4.20 -9.33
C GLY A 139 -23.63 4.32 -8.61
N ARG A 140 -24.67 3.62 -9.09
CA ARG A 140 -25.99 3.56 -8.41
C ARG A 140 -25.88 2.98 -7.01
N ASN A 141 -25.02 1.98 -6.82
CA ASN A 141 -24.79 1.32 -5.53
C ASN A 141 -23.99 2.20 -4.56
N ALA A 142 -23.27 3.21 -5.04
CA ALA A 142 -22.50 4.12 -4.19
C ALA A 142 -23.40 5.17 -3.52
N PHE A 143 -24.34 5.77 -4.27
CA PHE A 143 -25.36 6.66 -3.71
C PHE A 143 -26.26 5.92 -2.70
N GLU A 144 -26.69 4.70 -3.05
CA GLU A 144 -27.50 3.88 -2.14
C GLU A 144 -26.71 3.47 -0.89
N ARG A 145 -25.41 3.12 -0.98
CA ARG A 145 -24.56 2.88 0.20
C ARG A 145 -24.33 4.12 1.06
N ALA A 146 -24.21 5.30 0.44
CA ALA A 146 -24.08 6.57 1.16
C ALA A 146 -25.37 6.93 1.92
N TYR A 147 -26.55 6.65 1.34
CA TYR A 147 -27.86 6.85 1.98
C TYR A 147 -28.28 5.70 2.92
N ARG A 148 -27.74 4.49 2.73
CA ARG A 148 -27.96 3.31 3.58
C ARG A 148 -26.97 3.22 4.74
N GLN A 149 -26.26 4.31 5.06
CA GLN A 149 -25.72 4.44 6.41
C GLN A 149 -26.91 4.33 7.37
N PRO A 150 -26.91 3.37 8.30
CA PRO A 150 -27.89 3.39 9.36
C PRO A 150 -27.61 4.65 10.15
N SER A 151 -28.44 5.68 9.98
CA SER A 151 -28.56 6.71 10.99
C SER A 151 -28.97 5.95 12.24
N GLY A 152 -28.00 5.74 13.12
CA GLY A 152 -28.24 5.17 14.43
C GLY A 152 -29.21 6.09 15.13
N GLN A 153 -30.52 5.82 14.97
CA GLN A 153 -31.55 6.33 15.85
C GLN A 153 -31.36 5.63 17.19
N ASN A 154 -30.29 5.98 17.88
CA ASN A 154 -30.20 5.80 19.30
C ASN A 154 -31.36 6.64 19.86
N ALA A 155 -32.22 6.08 20.70
CA ALA A 155 -33.41 6.76 21.22
C ALA A 155 -33.09 8.17 21.77
N ALA A 156 -31.87 8.40 22.24
CA ALA A 156 -31.35 9.70 22.63
C ALA A 156 -31.34 10.76 21.51
N GLY A 157 -31.00 10.39 20.27
CA GLY A 157 -30.99 11.30 19.11
C GLY A 157 -32.41 11.63 18.63
N ALA A 158 -33.34 10.68 18.71
CA ALA A 158 -34.76 10.93 18.42
C ALA A 158 -35.38 11.86 19.49
N LEU A 159 -35.08 11.63 20.77
CA LEU A 159 -35.49 12.50 21.86
C LEU A 159 -34.90 13.91 21.76
N PHE A 160 -33.62 14.04 21.39
CA PHE A 160 -32.99 15.34 21.18
C PHE A 160 -33.67 16.12 20.05
N ASN A 161 -33.98 15.48 18.91
CA ASN A 161 -34.70 16.13 17.82
C ASN A 161 -36.13 16.55 18.22
N LEU A 162 -36.86 15.68 18.93
CA LEU A 162 -38.21 16.02 19.42
C LEU A 162 -38.19 17.18 20.41
N LEU A 163 -37.23 17.22 21.32
CA LEU A 163 -37.06 18.33 22.28
C LEU A 163 -36.65 19.62 21.57
N PHE A 164 -35.68 19.55 20.65
CA PHE A 164 -35.18 20.72 19.94
C PHE A 164 -36.28 21.37 19.08
N TRP A 165 -37.03 20.60 18.30
CA TRP A 165 -38.12 21.15 17.47
C TRP A 165 -39.41 21.45 18.26
N GLY A 166 -39.66 20.73 19.36
CA GLY A 166 -40.81 20.99 20.25
C GLY A 166 -40.73 22.35 20.96
N VAL A 167 -39.51 22.83 21.26
CA VAL A 167 -39.29 24.16 21.86
C VAL A 167 -39.64 25.28 20.88
N PHE A 168 -39.28 25.17 19.60
CA PHE A 168 -39.58 26.20 18.60
C PHE A 168 -41.04 26.17 18.10
N ALA A 169 -41.69 25.01 18.10
CA ALA A 169 -43.11 24.91 17.74
C ALA A 169 -44.04 25.52 18.80
N GLY A 170 -43.63 25.55 20.07
CA GLY A 170 -44.42 26.11 21.18
C GLY A 170 -44.53 27.63 21.19
N GLU A 171 -43.57 28.34 20.58
CA GLU A 171 -43.52 29.81 20.62
C GLU A 171 -44.40 30.47 19.53
N SER A 172 -44.75 29.72 18.47
CA SER A 172 -45.61 30.22 17.40
C SER A 172 -47.12 30.17 17.74
N ALA A 173 -47.49 29.50 18.83
CA ALA A 173 -48.89 29.32 19.23
C ALA A 173 -49.40 30.34 20.28
N LEU A 174 -48.53 31.20 20.82
CA LEU A 174 -48.90 32.16 21.88
C LEU A 174 -49.06 33.62 21.41
N VAL A 175 -48.76 33.92 20.15
CA VAL A 175 -49.09 35.24 19.57
C VAL A 175 -50.46 35.14 18.89
N GLY A 176 -51.51 35.28 19.70
CA GLY A 176 -52.87 35.47 19.19
C GLY A 176 -52.96 36.71 18.29
N PRO A 177 -53.87 36.73 17.30
CA PRO A 177 -54.01 37.85 16.40
C PRO A 177 -54.38 39.10 17.19
N LYS A 178 -53.54 40.15 17.10
CA LYS A 178 -53.86 41.47 17.64
C LYS A 178 -55.03 42.04 16.83
N ALA A 179 -56.19 42.17 17.48
CA ALA A 179 -57.35 42.85 16.91
C ALA A 179 -57.18 44.38 17.02
N THR A 180 -57.61 45.07 15.96
CA THR A 180 -57.68 46.52 15.71
C THR A 180 -56.37 47.27 15.45
#